data_AF-A0A368YWF9-F1
#
_entry.id   AF-A0A368YWF9-F1
#
_cell.length_a   1.000
_cell.length_b   1.000
_cell.length_c   1.000
_cell.angle_alpha   90.00
_cell.angle_beta   90.00
_cell.angle_gamma   90.00
#
_symmetry.space_group_name_H-M   'P 1'
#
loop_
_entity.id
_entity.type
_entity.pdbx_description
1 polymer ?
#
loop_
_entity_poly.entity_id
_entity_poly.type
_entity_poly.pdbx_seq_one_letter_code
_entity_poly.pdbx_strand_id
1 'polypeptide(L)'
;MNNLLDQSIELDLLDTEIMAIDASKLEAYERAKPRSKIDKENSFTPDWGTKFDSHKNQITWFGWKIHAAVETKSELPIALTLTPANHADKTQAIPLVEKVN
;
A
#
# COMPACT_ATOMS: atom_id res chain seq x y z
N MET A 1 7.95 -26.40 5.06
CA MET A 1 8.86 -25.26 4.92
C MET A 1 8.36 -24.27 5.95
N ASN A 2 9.07 -24.05 7.05
CA ASN A 2 8.55 -23.17 8.11
C ASN A 2 8.60 -21.75 7.55
N ASN A 3 7.43 -21.16 7.31
CA ASN A 3 7.32 -19.78 6.88
C ASN A 3 7.87 -18.90 8.01
N LEU A 4 8.66 -17.88 7.67
CA LEU A 4 9.19 -16.91 8.64
C LEU A 4 8.07 -16.23 9.43
N LEU A 5 6.89 -16.06 8.81
CA LEU A 5 5.70 -15.56 9.48
C LEU A 5 5.27 -16.49 10.62
N ASP A 6 5.07 -17.78 10.34
CA ASP A 6 4.67 -18.79 11.33
C ASP A 6 5.68 -18.86 12.48
N GLN A 7 6.98 -18.83 12.18
CA GLN A 7 8.04 -18.82 13.19
C GLN A 7 8.00 -17.56 14.06
N SER A 8 7.67 -16.41 13.48
CA SER A 8 7.60 -15.15 14.21
C SER A 8 6.38 -15.12 15.15
N ILE A 9 5.28 -15.75 14.76
CA ILE A 9 4.09 -15.96 15.60
C ILE A 9 4.41 -16.93 16.74
N GLU A 10 5.05 -18.08 16.44
CA GLU A 10 5.44 -19.07 17.46
C GLU A 10 6.42 -18.51 18.51
N LEU A 11 7.28 -17.57 18.10
CA LEU A 11 8.24 -16.90 18.98
C LEU A 11 7.67 -15.68 19.71
N ASP A 12 6.36 -15.39 19.58
CA ASP A 12 5.69 -14.22 20.16
C ASP A 12 6.33 -12.87 19.72
N LEU A 13 6.88 -12.85 18.50
CA LEU A 13 7.43 -11.65 17.86
C LEU A 13 6.35 -10.87 17.10
N LEU A 14 5.28 -11.56 16.67
CA LEU A 14 4.14 -10.98 15.95
C LEU A 14 2.83 -11.45 16.58
N ASP A 15 1.89 -10.52 16.74
CA ASP A 15 0.51 -10.79 17.14
C ASP A 15 -0.45 -10.46 16.00
N THR A 16 -0.84 -11.46 15.22
CA THR A 16 -1.65 -11.26 14.01
C THR A 16 -3.16 -11.19 14.27
N GLU A 17 -3.61 -11.13 15.53
CA GLU A 17 -5.04 -11.01 15.84
C GLU A 17 -5.61 -9.65 15.38
N ILE A 18 -4.81 -8.58 15.50
CA ILE A 18 -5.19 -7.23 15.13
C ILE A 18 -4.17 -6.65 14.15
N MET A 19 -4.66 -6.26 12.98
CA MET A 19 -3.85 -5.59 11.95
C MET A 19 -4.42 -4.24 11.57
N ALA A 20 -3.52 -3.30 11.29
CA ALA A 20 -3.84 -2.03 10.66
C ALA A 20 -3.60 -2.12 9.15
N ILE A 21 -4.48 -1.51 8.36
CA ILE A 21 -4.30 -1.37 6.91
C ILE A 21 -4.32 0.11 6.57
N ASP A 22 -3.26 0.58 5.91
CA ASP A 22 -3.18 1.94 5.38
C ASP A 22 -2.31 1.97 4.12
N ALA A 23 -2.32 3.11 3.44
CA ALA A 23 -1.49 3.36 2.27
C ALA A 23 -0.70 4.66 2.40
N SER A 24 0.55 4.62 1.91
CA SER A 24 1.43 5.78 1.89
C SER A 24 1.93 6.08 0.49
N LYS A 25 2.15 7.37 0.22
CA LYS A 25 2.82 7.83 -1.00
C LYS A 25 4.24 7.29 -1.00
N LEU A 26 4.66 6.68 -2.11
CA LEU A 26 6.05 6.29 -2.31
C LEU A 26 6.81 7.44 -2.98
N GLU A 27 8.03 7.72 -2.52
CA GLU A 27 8.94 8.59 -3.27
C GLU A 27 9.42 7.86 -4.52
N ALA A 28 9.18 8.45 -5.69
CA ALA A 28 9.54 7.88 -6.98
C ALA A 28 10.15 8.96 -7.89
N TYR A 29 11.17 8.58 -8.67
CA TYR A 29 11.93 9.49 -9.53
C TYR A 29 11.42 9.56 -10.97
N GLU A 30 10.19 9.11 -11.20
CA GLU A 30 9.62 9.05 -12.54
C GLU A 30 9.24 10.44 -13.02
N ARG A 31 9.48 10.70 -14.31
CA ARG A 31 9.08 11.96 -14.91
C ARG A 31 7.56 12.02 -15.04
N ALA A 32 6.95 12.97 -14.35
CA ALA A 32 5.53 13.24 -14.43
C ALA A 32 5.07 13.47 -15.89
N LYS A 33 4.00 12.78 -16.27
CA LYS A 33 3.35 12.89 -17.58
C LYS A 33 1.97 13.53 -17.43
N PRO A 34 1.48 14.33 -18.40
CA PRO A 34 0.09 14.77 -18.41
C PRO A 34 -0.87 13.57 -18.38
N ARG A 35 -2.01 13.69 -17.69
CA ARG A 35 -3.04 12.63 -17.60
C ARG A 35 -3.50 12.08 -18.96
N SER A 36 -3.48 12.90 -20.01
CA SER A 36 -3.83 12.49 -21.37
C SER A 36 -2.80 11.58 -22.04
N LYS A 37 -1.59 11.46 -21.47
CA LYS A 37 -0.48 10.64 -21.98
C LYS A 37 -0.17 9.44 -21.09
N ILE A 38 -1.04 9.12 -20.14
CA ILE A 38 -0.92 7.97 -19.26
C ILE A 38 -1.63 6.78 -19.89
N ASP A 39 -0.96 5.63 -19.84
CA ASP A 39 -1.53 4.36 -20.26
C ASP A 39 -2.48 3.85 -19.17
N LYS A 40 -3.79 3.99 -19.41
CA LYS A 40 -4.81 3.61 -18.43
C LYS A 40 -5.06 2.11 -18.37
N GLU A 41 -4.60 1.36 -19.36
CA GLU A 41 -4.78 -0.10 -19.44
C GLU A 41 -3.61 -0.84 -18.78
N ASN A 42 -2.53 -0.13 -18.43
CA ASN A 42 -1.32 -0.70 -17.87
C ASN A 42 -1.11 -0.30 -16.40
N SER A 43 -1.49 -1.20 -15.49
CA SER A 43 -1.30 -1.05 -14.03
C SER A 43 0.17 -1.11 -13.57
N PHE A 44 1.10 -1.40 -14.47
CA PHE A 44 2.55 -1.38 -14.21
C PHE A 44 3.21 -0.05 -14.63
N THR A 45 2.41 1.01 -14.78
CA THR A 45 2.93 2.37 -15.02
C THR A 45 2.45 3.36 -13.97
N PRO A 46 3.27 4.36 -13.59
CA PRO A 46 2.89 5.37 -12.61
C PRO A 46 1.74 6.24 -13.13
N ASP A 47 0.88 6.67 -12.21
CA ASP A 47 -0.26 7.54 -12.50
C ASP A 47 -0.37 8.67 -11.46
N TRP A 48 -1.31 9.59 -11.66
CA TRP A 48 -1.66 10.67 -10.75
C TRP A 48 -2.63 10.19 -9.66
N GLY A 49 -2.17 10.24 -8.41
CA GLY A 49 -3.01 10.16 -7.23
C GLY A 49 -3.60 11.51 -6.83
N THR A 50 -4.69 11.46 -6.07
CA THR A 50 -5.28 12.62 -5.41
C THR A 50 -5.73 12.23 -4.01
N LYS A 51 -5.47 13.09 -3.02
CA LYS A 51 -5.93 12.94 -1.63
C LYS A 51 -6.27 14.32 -1.07
N PHE A 52 -7.20 14.38 -0.13
CA PHE A 52 -7.41 15.59 0.68
C PHE A 52 -6.61 15.48 1.97
N ASP A 53 -5.90 16.55 2.33
CA ASP A 53 -5.27 16.63 3.65
C ASP A 53 -6.32 16.88 4.76
N SER A 54 -5.88 16.91 6.02
CA SER A 54 -6.74 17.17 7.18
C SER A 54 -7.44 18.54 7.14
N HIS A 55 -6.96 19.46 6.32
CA HIS A 55 -7.52 20.80 6.12
C HIS A 55 -8.38 20.89 4.85
N LYS A 56 -8.66 19.76 4.18
CA LYS A 56 -9.42 19.65 2.93
C LYS A 56 -8.74 20.31 1.72
N ASN A 57 -7.42 20.51 1.75
CA ASN A 57 -6.68 20.89 0.56
C ASN A 57 -6.46 19.65 -0.32
N GLN A 58 -6.66 19.81 -1.63
CA GLN A 58 -6.39 18.74 -2.57
C GLN A 58 -4.88 18.65 -2.86
N ILE A 59 -4.29 17.50 -2.52
CA ILE A 59 -2.91 17.15 -2.83
C ILE A 59 -2.91 16.14 -3.98
N THR A 60 -2.01 16.35 -4.94
CA THR A 60 -1.79 15.42 -6.05
C THR A 60 -0.33 15.04 -6.14
N TRP A 61 -0.06 13.82 -6.60
CA TRP A 61 1.30 13.36 -6.88
C TRP A 61 1.28 12.36 -8.03
N PHE A 62 2.36 12.37 -8.81
CA PHE A 62 2.60 11.37 -9.85
C PHE A 62 3.53 10.30 -9.31
N GLY A 63 3.22 9.03 -9.57
CA GLY A 63 4.07 7.91 -9.18
C GLY A 63 3.26 6.76 -8.61
N TRP A 64 3.71 6.27 -7.46
CA TRP A 64 3.20 5.06 -6.81
C TRP A 64 2.70 5.33 -5.40
N LYS A 65 2.04 4.32 -4.86
CA LYS A 65 1.71 4.22 -3.45
C LYS A 65 1.82 2.77 -2.97
N ILE A 66 2.26 2.62 -1.74
CA ILE A 66 2.35 1.33 -1.08
C ILE A 66 1.16 1.18 -0.14
N HIS A 67 0.50 0.03 -0.19
CA HIS A 67 -0.54 -0.37 0.73
C HIS A 67 0.04 -1.48 1.61
N ALA A 68 -0.14 -1.36 2.92
CA ALA A 68 0.45 -2.27 3.88
C ALA A 68 -0.60 -2.81 4.85
N ALA A 69 -0.53 -4.10 5.13
CA ALA A 69 -1.09 -4.70 6.34
C ALA A 69 0.03 -4.79 7.37
N VAL A 70 -0.17 -4.15 8.52
CA VAL A 70 0.85 -3.96 9.56
C VAL A 70 0.34 -4.53 10.87
N GLU A 71 1.18 -5.31 11.52
CA GLU A 71 0.93 -5.84 12.86
C GLU A 71 0.97 -4.69 13.87
N THR A 72 -0.02 -4.60 14.76
CA THR A 72 -0.23 -3.38 15.57
C THR A 72 0.67 -3.25 16.80
N LYS A 73 1.25 -4.35 17.30
CA LYS A 73 2.11 -4.40 18.49
C LYS A 73 3.59 -4.16 18.14
N SER A 74 4.10 -4.83 17.10
CA SER A 74 5.49 -4.72 16.63
C SER A 74 5.67 -3.66 15.54
N GLU A 75 4.57 -3.17 14.95
CA GLU A 75 4.56 -2.27 13.79
C GLU A 75 5.23 -2.86 12.54
N LEU A 76 5.40 -4.19 12.49
CA LEU A 76 6.02 -4.86 11.36
C LEU A 76 5.03 -5.05 10.20
N PRO A 77 5.42 -4.70 8.96
CA PRO A 77 4.61 -4.99 7.79
C PRO A 77 4.57 -6.50 7.53
N ILE A 78 3.36 -7.06 7.46
CA ILE A 78 3.14 -8.48 7.16
C ILE A 78 2.93 -8.67 5.66
N ALA A 79 2.12 -7.82 5.04
CA ALA A 79 1.82 -7.87 3.62
C ALA A 79 1.89 -6.49 2.97
N LEU A 80 2.41 -6.46 1.75
CA LEU A 80 2.58 -5.23 0.97
C LEU A 80 1.99 -5.40 -0.43
N THR A 81 1.42 -4.32 -0.95
CA THR A 81 1.00 -4.20 -2.35
C THR A 81 1.40 -2.83 -2.87
N LEU A 82 2.15 -2.81 -3.98
CA LEU A 82 2.50 -1.58 -4.69
C LEU A 82 1.49 -1.33 -5.81
N THR A 83 0.95 -0.12 -5.90
CA THR A 83 0.06 0.27 -7.00
C THR A 83 0.44 1.66 -7.54
N PRO A 84 0.04 1.99 -8.78
CA PRO A 84 0.05 3.39 -9.22
C PRO A 84 -0.77 4.26 -8.27
N ALA A 85 -0.42 5.55 -8.19
CA ALA A 85 -1.00 6.46 -7.20
C ALA A 85 -2.52 6.68 -7.34
N ASN A 86 -3.10 6.42 -8.52
CA ASN A 86 -4.52 6.59 -8.82
C ASN A 86 -5.44 5.52 -8.21
N HIS A 87 -4.90 4.40 -7.73
CA HIS A 87 -5.71 3.34 -7.13
C HIS A 87 -6.33 3.84 -5.83
N ALA A 88 -7.42 3.24 -5.34
CA ALA A 88 -8.03 3.62 -4.06
C ALA A 88 -7.64 2.62 -2.96
N ASP A 89 -7.46 3.06 -1.72
CA ASP A 89 -7.00 2.18 -0.62
C ASP A 89 -8.04 1.09 -0.33
N LYS A 90 -9.33 1.44 -0.42
CA LYS A 90 -10.46 0.51 -0.27
C LYS A 90 -10.42 -0.70 -1.23
N THR A 91 -9.79 -0.57 -2.40
CA THR A 91 -9.71 -1.71 -3.36
C THR A 91 -8.58 -2.67 -3.02
N GLN A 92 -7.64 -2.27 -2.16
CA GLN A 92 -6.50 -3.09 -1.75
C GLN A 92 -6.66 -3.72 -0.37
N ALA A 93 -7.65 -3.29 0.42
CA ALA A 93 -7.88 -3.81 1.77
C ALA A 93 -8.13 -5.33 1.81
N ILE A 94 -9.12 -5.83 1.06
CA ILE A 94 -9.44 -7.28 1.02
C ILE A 94 -8.25 -8.09 0.44
N PRO A 95 -7.66 -7.72 -0.71
CA PRO A 95 -6.49 -8.42 -1.22
C PRO A 95 -5.29 -8.47 -0.26
N LEU A 96 -5.12 -7.46 0.59
CA LEU A 96 -4.07 -7.46 1.61
C LEU A 96 -4.38 -8.44 2.75
N VAL A 97 -5.64 -8.53 3.20
CA VAL A 97 -6.05 -9.52 4.21
C VAL A 97 -5.85 -10.94 3.70
N GLU A 98 -6.21 -11.20 2.44
CA GLU A 98 -6.01 -12.51 1.79
C GLU A 98 -4.54 -12.91 1.62
N LYS A 99 -3.60 -11.96 1.65
CA LYS A 99 -2.15 -12.25 1.61
C LYS A 99 -1.58 -12.63 2.98
N VAL A 100 -2.26 -12.27 4.06
CA VAL A 100 -1.83 -12.58 5.43
C VAL A 100 -2.35 -13.95 5.88
N ASN A 101 -3.54 -14.33 5.40
CA ASN A 101 -4.18 -15.62 5.68
C ASN A 101 -3.64 -16.75 4.79
#